data_AF-A0A6J1XAZ6-F1
#
_entry.id   AF-A0A6J1XAZ6-F1
#
_cell.length_a   1.000
_cell.length_b   1.000
_cell.length_c   1.000
_cell.angle_alpha   90.00
_cell.angle_beta   90.00
_cell.angle_gamma   90.00
#
_symmetry.space_group_name_H-M   'P 1'
#
loop_
_entity.id
_entity.type
_entity.pdbx_description
1 polymer ?
#
loop_
_entity_poly.entity_id
_entity_poly.type
_entity_poly.pdbx_seq_one_letter_code
_entity_poly.pdbx_strand_id
1 'polypeptide(L)'
;MDFRRAKKETVDPTYIWIGPNEKPLTGNNQINITKTGKLMVKDFLEALSGLYTCTLSYKTVKAETQEETIVKQRYDFMIFAYREPDYSYQMAVRFTTKSCEGRYNDLLFRVLKKILDNLISDLSCHVIEPSYKCHFVKIPKHGLIHELFIAFQVNPFAPGWKGACNDSADCEDITNHNILQARDRIEEFFRSQAYIYYHNFNKTIPAMHFVDHSFQVWLVVLGLLVLMLMLLVKTAFLSVFMELNLAHKLQTKNRNMKTRGESIVTCLWRWGT
;
A
#
# COMPACT_ATOMS: atom_id res chain seq x y z
N MET A 1 -1.82 16.17 -14.33
CA MET A 1 -2.39 17.50 -14.65
C MET A 1 -2.93 17.49 -16.08
N ASP A 2 -4.06 18.14 -16.37
CA ASP A 2 -4.37 18.56 -17.74
C ASP A 2 -3.44 19.74 -18.08
N PHE A 3 -2.21 19.38 -18.43
CA PHE A 3 -1.15 20.31 -18.78
C PHE A 3 -1.51 21.15 -20.00
N ARG A 4 -2.42 20.66 -20.87
CA ARG A 4 -2.87 21.39 -22.06
C ARG A 4 -3.81 22.53 -21.68
N ARG A 5 -4.69 22.34 -20.68
CA ARG A 5 -5.60 23.40 -20.22
C ARG A 5 -4.96 24.32 -19.18
N ALA A 6 -4.12 23.82 -18.28
CA ALA A 6 -3.52 24.60 -17.19
C ALA A 6 -2.66 25.79 -17.66
N LYS A 7 -2.18 25.78 -18.91
CA LYS A 7 -1.37 26.85 -19.52
C LYS A 7 -2.19 27.80 -20.41
N LYS A 8 -3.49 27.61 -20.52
CA LYS A 8 -4.37 28.40 -21.39
C LYS A 8 -5.32 29.24 -20.56
N GLU A 9 -5.50 30.49 -20.97
CA GLU A 9 -6.49 31.40 -20.37
C GLU A 9 -7.91 30.79 -20.42
N THR A 10 -8.64 30.98 -19.33
CA THR A 10 -10.03 30.55 -19.13
C THR A 10 -10.85 31.79 -18.78
N VAL A 11 -11.84 32.10 -19.62
CA VAL A 11 -12.79 33.19 -19.35
C VAL A 11 -13.90 32.65 -18.45
N ASP A 12 -14.20 33.37 -17.37
CA ASP A 12 -15.26 33.07 -16.39
C ASP A 12 -15.33 31.59 -15.95
N PRO A 13 -14.24 31.01 -15.43
CA PRO A 13 -14.25 29.61 -15.02
C PRO A 13 -15.14 29.38 -13.80
N THR A 14 -15.91 28.29 -13.84
CA THR A 14 -16.73 27.79 -12.74
C THR A 14 -16.41 26.33 -12.48
N TYR A 15 -16.44 25.93 -11.22
CA TYR A 15 -16.03 24.61 -10.77
C TYR A 15 -17.11 24.00 -9.89
N ILE A 16 -17.55 22.79 -10.23
CA ILE A 16 -18.51 22.02 -9.44
C ILE A 16 -17.85 20.71 -9.05
N TRP A 17 -17.78 20.44 -7.75
CA TRP A 17 -17.28 19.18 -7.22
C TRP A 17 -18.42 18.27 -6.79
N ILE A 18 -18.32 16.99 -7.09
CA ILE A 18 -19.20 15.92 -6.63
C ILE A 18 -18.35 14.93 -5.85
N GLY A 19 -18.80 14.59 -4.63
CA GLY A 19 -18.11 13.67 -3.75
C GLY A 19 -18.43 12.19 -4.04
N PRO A 20 -17.83 11.27 -3.26
CA PRO A 20 -18.01 9.82 -3.41
C PRO A 20 -19.44 9.35 -3.11
N ASN A 21 -20.23 10.16 -2.42
CA ASN A 21 -21.66 9.93 -2.16
C ASN A 21 -22.57 10.47 -3.28
N GLU A 22 -22.01 10.84 -4.43
CA GLU A 22 -22.69 11.41 -5.59
C GLU A 22 -23.40 12.75 -5.32
N LYS A 23 -23.13 13.39 -4.18
CA LYS A 23 -23.70 14.69 -3.84
C LYS A 23 -22.73 15.83 -4.19
N PRO A 24 -23.25 16.99 -4.64
CA PRO A 24 -22.43 18.18 -4.80
C PRO A 24 -21.76 18.57 -3.49
N LEU A 25 -20.45 18.84 -3.54
CA LEU A 25 -19.71 19.32 -2.39
C LEU A 25 -19.93 20.82 -2.25
N THR A 26 -20.42 21.22 -1.08
CA THR A 26 -20.49 22.62 -0.66
C THR A 26 -19.44 22.88 0.42
N GLY A 27 -18.97 24.13 0.52
CA GLY A 27 -17.98 24.51 1.52
C GLY A 27 -18.52 24.28 2.93
N ASN A 28 -17.76 23.57 3.77
CA ASN A 28 -18.05 23.36 5.19
C ASN A 28 -16.73 23.33 5.99
N ASN A 29 -16.79 22.99 7.28
CA ASN A 29 -15.59 22.98 8.15
C ASN A 29 -14.49 22.02 7.67
N GLN A 30 -14.86 20.94 6.96
CA GLN A 30 -13.95 19.92 6.46
C GLN A 30 -13.62 20.10 4.96
N ILE A 31 -14.48 20.73 4.19
CA ILE A 31 -14.34 20.86 2.73
C ILE A 31 -14.27 22.33 2.36
N ASN A 32 -13.18 22.72 1.70
CA ASN A 32 -13.01 24.08 1.17
C ASN A 32 -12.69 24.02 -0.32
N ILE A 33 -13.48 24.72 -1.14
CA ILE A 33 -13.26 24.85 -2.57
C ILE A 33 -12.78 26.27 -2.86
N THR A 34 -11.54 26.39 -3.32
CA THR A 34 -10.95 27.69 -3.65
C THR A 34 -11.59 28.29 -4.91
N LYS A 35 -11.48 29.62 -5.07
CA LYS A 35 -11.90 30.32 -6.30
C LYS A 35 -11.24 29.78 -7.57
N THR A 36 -10.08 29.16 -7.45
CA THR A 36 -9.34 28.51 -8.55
C THR A 36 -9.75 27.06 -8.83
N GLY A 37 -10.81 26.56 -8.16
CA GLY A 37 -11.31 25.19 -8.36
C GLY A 37 -10.56 24.09 -7.60
N LYS A 38 -9.64 24.45 -6.70
CA LYS A 38 -8.96 23.46 -5.82
C LYS A 38 -9.90 23.01 -4.71
N LEU A 39 -10.04 21.69 -4.55
CA LEU A 39 -10.71 21.05 -3.42
C LEU A 39 -9.69 20.76 -2.32
N MET A 40 -9.92 21.33 -1.15
CA MET A 40 -9.19 21.01 0.08
C MET A 40 -10.12 20.24 0.99
N VAL A 41 -9.67 19.07 1.45
CA VAL A 41 -10.40 18.24 2.41
C VAL A 41 -9.54 18.17 3.67
N LYS A 42 -10.10 18.56 4.81
CA LYS A 42 -9.48 18.50 6.14
C LYS A 42 -10.02 17.29 6.89
N ASP A 43 -9.19 16.76 7.78
CA ASP A 43 -9.50 15.59 8.62
C ASP A 43 -10.07 14.44 7.80
N PHE A 44 -9.35 14.06 6.73
CA PHE A 44 -9.80 13.06 5.77
C PHE A 44 -10.01 11.69 6.44
N LEU A 45 -11.28 11.25 6.52
CA LEU A 45 -11.67 9.97 7.09
C LEU A 45 -11.77 8.87 6.01
N GLU A 46 -11.64 7.62 6.43
CA GLU A 46 -11.82 6.45 5.55
C GLU A 46 -13.14 6.48 4.78
N ALA A 47 -14.24 6.87 5.43
CA ALA A 47 -15.56 6.99 4.83
C ALA A 47 -15.67 8.07 3.73
N LEU A 48 -14.68 8.98 3.64
CA LEU A 48 -14.58 9.97 2.57
C LEU A 48 -13.81 9.44 1.36
N SER A 49 -13.30 8.21 1.41
CA SER A 49 -12.65 7.60 0.24
C SER A 49 -13.64 7.33 -0.88
N GLY A 50 -13.19 7.48 -2.12
CA GLY A 50 -13.95 7.11 -3.31
C GLY A 50 -13.71 8.06 -4.48
N LEU A 51 -14.69 8.07 -5.39
CA LEU A 51 -14.65 8.85 -6.61
C LEU A 51 -15.10 10.30 -6.36
N TYR A 52 -14.22 11.24 -6.65
CA TYR A 52 -14.51 12.67 -6.67
C TYR A 52 -14.53 13.14 -8.12
N THR A 53 -15.54 13.89 -8.51
CA THR A 53 -15.65 14.46 -9.85
C THR A 53 -15.58 15.98 -9.77
N CYS A 54 -14.76 16.60 -10.60
CA CYS A 54 -14.83 18.03 -10.88
C CYS A 54 -15.38 18.29 -12.28
N THR A 55 -16.38 19.16 -12.38
CA THR A 55 -16.82 19.75 -13.65
C THR A 55 -16.34 21.19 -13.73
N LEU A 56 -15.43 21.46 -14.67
CA LEU A 56 -15.00 22.81 -15.05
C LEU A 56 -15.90 23.30 -16.19
N SER A 57 -16.53 24.46 -16.02
CA SER A 57 -17.22 25.15 -17.11
C SER A 57 -16.57 26.52 -17.33
N TYR A 58 -16.25 26.85 -18.57
CA TYR A 58 -15.64 28.14 -18.92
C TYR A 58 -16.21 28.65 -20.25
N LYS A 59 -16.06 29.94 -20.51
CA LYS A 59 -16.51 30.56 -21.75
C LYS A 59 -15.41 30.60 -22.80
N THR A 60 -15.79 30.42 -24.05
CA THR A 60 -15.02 30.80 -25.24
C THR A 60 -15.74 31.93 -25.95
N VAL A 61 -15.02 33.04 -26.17
CA VAL A 61 -15.57 34.25 -26.79
C VAL A 61 -14.93 34.39 -28.17
N LYS A 62 -15.76 34.49 -29.22
CA LYS A 62 -15.26 34.83 -30.55
C LYS A 62 -14.96 36.33 -30.58
N ALA A 63 -13.71 36.70 -30.88
CA ALA A 63 -13.27 38.09 -30.85
C ALA A 63 -14.07 39.01 -31.79
N GLU A 64 -14.50 38.47 -32.94
CA GLU A 64 -15.19 39.22 -34.00
C GLU A 64 -16.67 39.47 -33.70
N THR A 65 -17.38 38.47 -33.18
CA THR A 65 -18.84 38.51 -33.00
C THR A 65 -19.27 38.71 -31.56
N GLN A 66 -18.33 38.70 -30.61
CA GLN A 66 -18.59 38.64 -29.17
C GLN A 66 -19.49 37.47 -28.74
N GLU A 67 -19.63 36.45 -29.60
CA GLU A 67 -20.45 35.29 -29.32
C GLU A 67 -19.80 34.44 -28.22
N GLU A 68 -20.53 34.23 -27.12
CA GLU A 68 -20.09 33.43 -25.98
C GLU A 68 -20.59 31.99 -26.09
N THR A 69 -19.68 31.03 -25.93
CA THR A 69 -20.00 29.60 -25.89
C THR A 69 -19.46 28.98 -24.61
N ILE A 70 -20.29 28.20 -23.91
CA ILE A 70 -19.89 27.54 -22.65
C ILE A 70 -19.34 26.15 -22.96
N VAL A 71 -18.09 25.91 -22.58
CA VAL A 71 -17.45 24.60 -22.68
C VAL A 71 -17.40 23.95 -21.31
N LYS A 72 -17.81 22.69 -21.22
CA LYS A 72 -17.77 21.89 -19.99
C LYS A 72 -16.75 20.76 -20.12
N GLN A 73 -15.95 20.56 -19.08
CA GLN A 73 -14.97 19.48 -18.99
C GLN A 73 -15.11 18.77 -17.65
N ARG A 74 -15.11 17.43 -17.69
CA ARG A 74 -15.22 16.58 -16.51
C ARG A 74 -13.86 15.95 -16.18
N TYR A 75 -13.51 15.95 -14.91
CA TYR A 75 -12.30 15.37 -14.36
C TYR A 75 -12.66 14.46 -13.19
N ASP A 76 -12.23 13.21 -13.26
CA ASP A 76 -12.51 12.20 -12.25
C ASP A 76 -11.23 11.90 -11.44
N PHE A 77 -11.38 11.81 -10.12
CA PHE A 77 -10.31 11.65 -9.15
C PHE A 77 -10.67 10.52 -8.19
N MET A 78 -9.80 9.52 -8.08
CA MET A 78 -9.95 8.52 -7.02
C MET A 78 -9.11 8.94 -5.82
N ILE A 79 -9.74 9.10 -4.65
CA ILE A 79 -9.08 9.49 -3.40
C ILE A 79 -9.32 8.40 -2.37
N PHE A 80 -8.26 7.98 -1.66
CA PHE A 80 -8.36 6.98 -0.60
C PHE A 80 -7.71 7.50 0.67
N ALA A 81 -8.36 7.27 1.81
CA ALA A 81 -7.67 7.30 3.08
C ALA A 81 -6.91 5.98 3.17
N TYR A 82 -5.61 6.05 3.37
CA TYR A 82 -4.81 4.89 3.74
C TYR A 82 -4.00 5.27 4.98
N ARG A 83 -3.86 4.32 5.91
CA ARG A 83 -2.91 4.43 7.00
C ARG A 83 -1.74 3.52 6.65
N GLU A 84 -0.61 4.13 6.29
CA GLU A 84 0.65 3.41 6.13
C GLU A 84 1.18 3.07 7.54
N PRO A 85 1.65 1.84 7.77
CA PRO A 85 2.38 1.55 9.00
C PRO A 85 3.73 2.27 8.92
N ASP A 86 4.26 2.74 10.04
CA ASP A 86 5.60 3.35 10.02
C ASP A 86 6.67 2.35 9.60
N TYR A 87 6.45 1.08 9.93
CA TYR A 87 7.17 -0.05 9.37
C TYR A 87 6.33 -1.33 9.37
N SER A 88 6.53 -2.16 8.36
CA SER A 88 6.08 -3.56 8.32
C SER A 88 7.29 -4.50 8.31
N TYR A 89 7.06 -5.78 8.54
CA TYR A 89 8.11 -6.79 8.41
C TYR A 89 7.82 -7.68 7.22
N GLN A 90 8.76 -7.71 6.27
CA GLN A 90 8.82 -8.77 5.26
C GLN A 90 9.59 -9.93 5.86
N MET A 91 9.06 -11.14 5.69
CA MET A 91 9.67 -12.35 6.20
C MET A 91 9.80 -13.40 5.10
N ALA A 92 10.81 -14.25 5.23
CA ALA A 92 10.98 -15.42 4.39
C ALA A 92 11.46 -16.63 5.20
N VAL A 93 11.00 -17.82 4.81
CA VAL A 93 11.39 -19.11 5.39
C VAL A 93 11.53 -20.17 4.30
N ARG A 94 12.30 -21.21 4.58
CA ARG A 94 12.43 -22.37 3.69
C ARG A 94 11.92 -23.63 4.38
N PHE A 95 11.21 -24.46 3.62
CA PHE A 95 10.75 -25.79 4.05
C PHE A 95 11.20 -26.84 3.05
N THR A 96 11.59 -28.02 3.51
CA THR A 96 11.82 -29.16 2.61
C THR A 96 10.49 -29.67 2.06
N THR A 97 10.53 -30.32 0.90
CA THR A 97 9.38 -31.09 0.38
C THR A 97 9.86 -32.31 -0.39
N LYS A 98 8.97 -33.28 -0.59
CA LYS A 98 9.27 -34.45 -1.44
C LYS A 98 9.30 -34.12 -2.92
N SER A 99 8.47 -33.16 -3.34
CA SER A 99 8.27 -32.79 -4.73
C SER A 99 7.74 -31.37 -4.83
N CYS A 100 8.13 -30.67 -5.90
CA CYS A 100 7.52 -29.39 -6.25
C CYS A 100 6.10 -29.56 -6.83
N GLU A 101 5.78 -30.75 -7.33
CA GLU A 101 4.47 -31.10 -7.83
C GLU A 101 3.66 -31.82 -6.74
N GLY A 102 2.49 -31.28 -6.40
CA GLY A 102 1.54 -31.95 -5.49
C GLY A 102 0.77 -31.01 -4.57
N ARG A 103 -0.40 -31.48 -4.13
CA ARG A 103 -1.36 -30.71 -3.30
C ARG A 103 -0.90 -30.51 -1.85
N TYR A 104 0.11 -31.25 -1.40
CA TYR A 104 0.61 -31.14 -0.03
C TYR A 104 1.34 -29.81 0.23
N ASN A 105 1.96 -29.24 -0.81
CA ASN A 105 2.62 -27.93 -0.71
C ASN A 105 1.58 -26.83 -0.44
N ASP A 106 0.45 -26.85 -1.16
CA ASP A 106 -0.68 -25.94 -0.93
C ASP A 106 -1.27 -26.10 0.48
N LEU A 107 -1.39 -27.35 0.94
CA LEU A 107 -1.91 -27.66 2.27
C LEU A 107 -0.99 -27.11 3.37
N LEU A 108 0.32 -27.38 3.27
CA LEU A 108 1.32 -26.86 4.20
C LEU A 108 1.25 -25.33 4.25
N PHE A 109 1.27 -24.68 3.08
CA PHE A 109 1.23 -23.23 2.97
C PHE A 109 -0.05 -22.63 3.61
N ARG A 110 -1.21 -23.23 3.36
CA ARG A 110 -2.49 -22.83 3.96
C ARG A 110 -2.49 -22.99 5.48
N VAL A 111 -1.98 -24.11 5.98
CA VAL A 111 -1.92 -24.41 7.42
C VAL A 111 -0.93 -23.48 8.11
N LEU A 112 0.25 -23.28 7.53
CA LEU A 112 1.27 -22.36 8.05
C LEU A 112 0.71 -20.95 8.18
N LYS A 113 0.02 -20.44 7.14
CA LYS A 113 -0.63 -19.12 7.22
C LYS A 113 -1.58 -19.03 8.42
N LYS A 114 -2.46 -20.03 8.61
CA LYS A 114 -3.39 -20.06 9.75
C LYS A 114 -2.68 -20.09 11.10
N ILE A 115 -1.61 -20.86 11.23
CA ILE A 115 -0.81 -20.92 12.46
C ILE A 115 -0.21 -19.54 12.75
N LEU A 116 0.40 -18.90 11.74
CA LEU A 116 1.02 -17.59 11.89
C LEU A 116 -0.01 -16.51 12.21
N ASP A 117 -1.16 -16.49 11.53
CA ASP A 117 -2.25 -15.55 11.82
C ASP A 117 -2.75 -15.72 13.27
N ASN A 118 -2.97 -16.97 13.71
CA ASN A 118 -3.43 -17.24 15.07
C ASN A 118 -2.41 -16.77 16.12
N LEU A 119 -1.11 -16.96 15.86
CA LEU A 119 0.00 -16.61 16.75
C LEU A 119 0.06 -15.11 17.08
N ILE A 120 -0.42 -14.26 16.17
CA ILE A 120 -0.36 -12.80 16.27
C ILE A 120 -1.74 -12.13 16.33
N SER A 121 -2.81 -12.92 16.39
CA SER A 121 -4.19 -12.43 16.27
C SER A 121 -4.60 -11.49 17.40
N ASP A 122 -4.15 -11.74 18.63
CA ASP A 122 -4.38 -10.91 19.80
C ASP A 122 -3.66 -9.55 19.71
N LEU A 123 -2.62 -9.45 18.90
CA LEU A 123 -1.89 -8.21 18.65
C LEU A 123 -2.56 -7.33 17.58
N SER A 124 -3.75 -7.71 17.11
CA SER A 124 -4.41 -7.07 15.96
C SER A 124 -3.52 -7.00 14.70
N CYS A 125 -2.58 -7.94 14.58
CA CYS A 125 -1.72 -8.10 13.42
C CYS A 125 -2.21 -9.25 12.54
N HIS A 126 -1.86 -9.26 11.26
CA HIS A 126 -2.17 -10.37 10.36
C HIS A 126 -1.13 -10.56 9.28
N VAL A 127 -1.10 -11.76 8.70
CA VAL A 127 -0.22 -12.10 7.58
C VAL A 127 -0.87 -11.71 6.25
N ILE A 128 -0.17 -10.87 5.48
CA ILE A 128 -0.57 -10.43 4.15
C ILE A 128 0.42 -10.87 3.08
N GLU A 129 -0.05 -10.84 1.83
CA GLU A 129 0.72 -11.16 0.63
C GLU A 129 1.55 -12.45 0.75
N PRO A 130 1.04 -13.52 1.39
CA PRO A 130 1.83 -14.73 1.51
C PRO A 130 1.98 -15.34 0.11
N SER A 131 3.17 -15.81 -0.19
CA SER A 131 3.45 -16.52 -1.43
C SER A 131 4.49 -17.60 -1.20
N TYR A 132 4.53 -18.58 -2.10
CA TYR A 132 5.60 -19.55 -2.11
C TYR A 132 6.03 -19.91 -3.53
N LYS A 133 7.30 -20.32 -3.66
CA LYS A 133 7.87 -20.93 -4.86
C LYS A 133 8.61 -22.20 -4.47
N CYS A 134 8.63 -23.19 -5.36
CA CYS A 134 9.37 -24.43 -5.13
C CYS A 134 10.57 -24.48 -6.06
N HIS A 135 11.72 -24.88 -5.51
CA HIS A 135 12.98 -24.97 -6.24
C HIS A 135 13.74 -26.24 -5.88
N PHE A 136 14.60 -26.68 -6.80
CA PHE A 136 15.59 -27.73 -6.55
C PHE A 136 16.87 -27.07 -6.05
N VAL A 137 17.31 -27.44 -4.85
CA VAL A 137 18.50 -26.90 -4.20
C VAL A 137 19.54 -27.99 -4.14
N LYS A 138 20.74 -27.70 -4.65
CA LYS A 138 21.90 -28.57 -4.47
C LYS A 138 22.56 -28.26 -3.15
N ILE A 139 22.40 -29.14 -2.17
CA ILE A 139 23.07 -29.02 -0.87
C ILE A 139 24.41 -29.77 -0.95
N PRO A 140 25.54 -29.11 -0.60
CA PRO A 140 26.83 -29.79 -0.52
C PRO A 140 26.73 -31.05 0.34
N LYS A 141 27.23 -32.19 -0.16
CA LYS A 141 27.21 -33.50 0.51
C LYS A 141 25.81 -34.15 0.71
N HIS A 142 24.70 -33.46 0.43
CA HIS A 142 23.35 -33.97 0.62
C HIS A 142 22.50 -34.05 -0.67
N GLY A 143 23.10 -33.73 -1.82
CA GLY A 143 22.49 -33.94 -3.13
C GLY A 143 21.48 -32.87 -3.52
N LEU A 144 20.54 -33.22 -4.39
CA LEU A 144 19.47 -32.34 -4.85
C LEU A 144 18.22 -32.58 -4.00
N ILE A 145 17.71 -31.52 -3.36
CA ILE A 145 16.53 -31.56 -2.50
C ILE A 145 15.53 -30.51 -2.99
N HIS A 146 14.24 -30.81 -2.92
CA HIS A 146 13.20 -29.83 -3.19
C HIS A 146 12.95 -28.98 -1.95
N GLU A 147 12.91 -27.66 -2.13
CA GLU A 147 12.59 -26.71 -1.07
C GLU A 147 11.54 -25.70 -1.51
N LEU A 148 10.66 -25.37 -0.57
CA LEU A 148 9.68 -24.32 -0.67
C LEU A 148 10.25 -23.04 -0.07
N PHE A 149 10.32 -21.99 -0.88
CA PHE A 149 10.69 -20.64 -0.49
C PHE A 149 9.38 -19.90 -0.25
N ILE A 150 9.10 -19.62 1.01
CA ILE A 150 7.86 -18.97 1.44
C ILE A 150 8.21 -17.54 1.86
N ALA A 151 7.45 -16.57 1.38
CA ALA A 151 7.60 -15.17 1.74
C ALA A 151 6.24 -14.58 2.12
N PHE A 152 6.21 -13.71 3.11
CA PHE A 152 4.99 -13.05 3.58
C PHE A 152 5.32 -11.74 4.28
N GLN A 153 4.32 -10.89 4.48
CA GLN A 153 4.43 -9.68 5.29
C GLN A 153 3.53 -9.76 6.52
N VAL A 154 3.95 -9.07 7.58
CA VAL A 154 3.13 -8.87 8.77
C VAL A 154 2.64 -7.42 8.78
N ASN A 155 1.32 -7.26 8.86
CA ASN A 155 0.66 -5.96 8.85
C ASN A 155 -0.01 -5.68 10.21
N PRO A 156 0.22 -4.50 10.84
CA PRO A 156 -0.37 -4.14 12.13
C PRO A 156 -1.86 -3.79 12.10
N PHE A 157 -2.48 -3.75 10.92
CA PHE A 157 -3.86 -3.29 10.74
C PHE A 157 -4.81 -4.45 10.40
N ALA A 158 -4.84 -5.51 11.21
CA ALA A 158 -5.83 -6.58 11.06
C ALA A 158 -7.25 -6.10 11.36
N PRO A 159 -8.31 -6.77 10.85
CA PRO A 159 -9.68 -6.41 11.20
C PRO A 159 -9.87 -6.29 12.72
N GLY A 160 -10.34 -5.13 13.19
CA GLY A 160 -10.50 -4.84 14.61
C GLY A 160 -9.36 -4.04 15.26
N TRP A 161 -8.25 -3.76 14.55
CA TRP A 161 -7.10 -3.03 15.09
C TRP A 161 -7.44 -1.66 15.71
N LYS A 162 -8.47 -0.98 15.21
CA LYS A 162 -8.94 0.30 15.76
C LYS A 162 -9.34 0.18 17.23
N GLY A 163 -9.92 -0.95 17.62
CA GLY A 163 -10.30 -1.23 19.00
C GLY A 163 -9.11 -1.33 19.95
N ALA A 164 -7.91 -1.70 19.45
CA ALA A 164 -6.70 -1.72 20.26
C ALA A 164 -6.24 -0.31 20.69
N CYS A 165 -6.72 0.74 20.01
CA CYS A 165 -6.32 2.12 20.28
C CYS A 165 -7.24 2.90 21.24
N ASN A 166 -8.29 2.29 21.79
CA ASN A 166 -9.27 2.97 22.64
C ASN A 166 -9.74 4.34 22.09
N ASP A 167 -9.99 4.41 20.78
CA ASP A 167 -10.41 5.62 20.06
C ASP A 167 -9.44 6.83 20.13
N SER A 168 -8.19 6.62 20.57
CA SER A 168 -7.12 7.62 20.44
C SER A 168 -6.89 7.96 18.97
N ALA A 169 -6.74 9.25 18.69
CA ALA A 169 -6.37 9.73 17.35
C ALA A 169 -4.95 9.24 16.96
N ASP A 170 -4.09 9.09 17.96
CA ASP A 170 -2.74 8.57 17.84
C ASP A 170 -2.71 7.07 18.22
N CYS A 171 -2.54 6.23 17.19
CA CYS A 171 -2.41 4.78 17.29
C CYS A 171 -0.97 4.31 17.00
N GLU A 172 -0.05 5.24 16.73
CA GLU A 172 1.28 4.92 16.21
C GLU A 172 2.03 4.01 17.19
N ASP A 173 2.12 4.42 18.46
CA ASP A 173 2.83 3.66 19.50
C ASP A 173 2.29 2.24 19.69
N ILE A 174 0.97 2.08 19.76
CA ILE A 174 0.32 0.78 19.97
C ILE A 174 0.56 -0.14 18.77
N THR A 175 0.37 0.38 17.56
CA THR A 175 0.56 -0.42 16.34
C THR A 175 2.03 -0.79 16.12
N ASN A 176 2.96 0.12 16.44
CA ASN A 176 4.40 -0.10 16.41
C ASN A 176 4.87 -1.12 17.46
N HIS A 177 4.28 -1.10 18.66
CA HIS A 177 4.54 -2.11 19.68
C HIS A 177 4.02 -3.48 19.27
N ASN A 178 2.78 -3.56 18.79
CA ASN A 178 2.15 -4.81 18.39
C ASN A 178 2.90 -5.49 17.24
N ILE A 179 3.36 -4.73 16.24
CA ILE A 179 4.10 -5.30 15.10
C ILE A 179 5.48 -5.82 15.51
N LEU A 180 6.13 -5.19 16.50
CA LEU A 180 7.38 -5.69 17.09
C LEU A 180 7.16 -7.00 17.83
N GLN A 181 6.12 -7.07 18.67
CA GLN A 181 5.76 -8.30 19.36
C GLN A 181 5.36 -9.42 18.39
N ALA A 182 4.64 -9.09 17.31
CA ALA A 182 4.27 -10.04 16.28
C ALA A 182 5.51 -10.62 15.59
N ARG A 183 6.51 -9.77 15.30
CA ARG A 183 7.81 -10.22 14.79
C ARG A 183 8.47 -11.20 15.74
N ASP A 184 8.59 -10.84 17.01
CA ASP A 184 9.31 -11.64 18.01
C ASP A 184 8.64 -13.01 18.22
N ARG A 185 7.30 -13.06 18.22
CA ARG A 185 6.55 -14.32 18.32
C ARG A 185 6.77 -15.23 17.11
N ILE A 186 6.77 -14.66 15.91
CA ILE A 186 7.02 -15.43 14.67
C ILE A 186 8.46 -15.94 14.63
N GLU A 187 9.43 -15.12 15.05
CA GLU A 187 10.82 -15.54 15.19
C GLU A 187 10.96 -16.70 16.18
N GLU A 188 10.33 -16.59 17.35
CA GLU A 188 10.33 -17.64 18.36
C GLU A 188 9.70 -18.94 17.85
N PHE A 189 8.62 -18.82 17.08
CA PHE A 189 7.95 -19.97 16.47
C PHE A 189 8.91 -20.75 15.55
N PHE A 190 9.59 -20.08 14.62
CA PHE A 190 10.53 -20.75 13.71
C PHE A 190 11.79 -21.24 14.42
N ARG A 191 12.30 -20.50 15.42
CA ARG A 191 13.38 -20.95 16.29
C ARG A 191 13.01 -22.24 17.01
N SER A 192 11.79 -22.33 17.52
CA SER A 192 11.25 -23.53 18.17
C SER A 192 11.13 -24.70 17.19
N GLN A 193 10.75 -24.47 15.93
CA GLN A 193 10.73 -25.52 14.90
C GLN A 193 12.13 -26.10 14.67
N ALA A 194 13.16 -25.25 14.59
CA ALA A 194 14.55 -25.70 14.47
C ALA A 194 15.02 -26.49 15.70
N TYR A 195 14.69 -26.00 16.91
CA TYR A 195 15.06 -26.68 18.16
C TYR A 195 14.42 -28.08 18.27
N ILE A 196 13.12 -28.20 18.00
CA ILE A 196 12.40 -29.48 18.01
C ILE A 196 13.02 -30.44 17.00
N TYR A 197 13.44 -29.96 15.84
CA TYR A 197 14.12 -30.76 14.83
C TYR A 197 15.49 -31.26 15.33
N TYR A 198 16.32 -30.37 15.87
CA TYR A 198 17.67 -30.73 16.35
C TYR A 198 17.64 -31.72 17.51
N HIS A 199 16.70 -31.60 18.46
CA HIS A 199 16.71 -32.42 19.68
C HIS A 199 15.90 -33.72 19.62
N ASN A 200 15.11 -33.97 18.56
CA ASN A 200 14.33 -35.21 18.41
C ASN A 200 15.03 -36.27 17.52
N PHE A 201 16.31 -36.57 17.82
CA PHE A 201 17.14 -37.50 17.04
C PHE A 201 16.54 -38.91 16.80
N ASN A 202 15.60 -39.35 17.64
CA ASN A 202 15.00 -40.70 17.58
C ASN A 202 13.70 -40.79 16.74
N LYS A 203 13.29 -39.74 16.04
CA LYS A 203 12.06 -39.75 15.23
C LYS A 203 12.36 -39.65 13.73
N THR A 204 11.56 -40.36 12.93
CA THR A 204 11.59 -40.26 11.47
C THR A 204 11.41 -38.81 11.05
N ILE A 205 12.37 -38.26 10.32
CA ILE A 205 12.33 -36.88 9.86
C ILE A 205 11.12 -36.69 8.93
N PRO A 206 10.20 -35.77 9.24
CA PRO A 206 9.10 -35.44 8.34
C PRO A 206 9.65 -34.97 7.00
N ALA A 207 9.05 -35.44 5.91
CA ALA A 207 9.51 -35.05 4.58
C ALA A 207 9.32 -33.55 4.29
N MET A 208 8.44 -32.89 5.03
CA MET A 208 8.28 -31.44 5.04
C MET A 208 8.64 -30.92 6.43
N HIS A 209 9.77 -30.25 6.55
CA HIS A 209 10.22 -29.61 7.79
C HIS A 209 10.88 -28.26 7.50
N PHE A 210 10.91 -27.41 8.52
CA PHE A 210 11.59 -26.12 8.46
C PHE A 210 13.10 -26.33 8.24
N VAL A 211 13.68 -25.57 7.31
CA VAL A 211 15.13 -25.57 7.06
C VAL A 211 15.77 -24.63 8.08
N ASP A 212 16.61 -25.19 8.93
CA ASP A 212 17.27 -24.42 9.99
C ASP A 212 18.08 -23.24 9.41
N HIS A 213 18.08 -22.12 10.13
CA HIS A 213 18.72 -20.85 9.74
C HIS A 213 18.19 -20.23 8.43
N SER A 214 17.06 -20.70 7.90
CA SER A 214 16.44 -20.13 6.70
C SER A 214 15.52 -18.94 6.96
N PHE A 215 15.19 -18.67 8.23
CA PHE A 215 14.32 -17.55 8.59
C PHE A 215 15.04 -16.22 8.37
N GLN A 216 14.41 -15.35 7.59
CA GLN A 216 14.91 -14.02 7.26
C GLN A 216 13.81 -13.00 7.56
N VAL A 217 14.22 -11.87 8.14
CA VAL A 217 13.34 -10.75 8.48
C VAL A 217 13.96 -9.47 7.95
N TRP A 218 13.15 -8.67 7.25
CA TRP A 218 13.52 -7.34 6.80
C TRP A 218 12.50 -6.33 7.28
N LEU A 219 13.00 -5.24 7.86
CA LEU A 219 12.20 -4.06 8.16
C LEU A 219 11.86 -3.35 6.85
N VAL A 220 10.57 -3.17 6.58
CA VAL A 220 10.07 -2.44 5.42
C VAL A 220 9.48 -1.13 5.90
N VAL A 221 10.24 -0.05 5.71
CA VAL A 221 9.74 1.31 5.91
C VAL A 221 9.15 1.78 4.57
N LEU A 222 7.85 1.55 4.37
CA LEU A 222 7.14 1.96 3.15
C LEU A 222 7.36 3.44 2.84
N GLY A 223 7.44 4.29 3.87
CA GLY A 223 7.73 5.71 3.72
C GLY A 223 9.09 6.04 3.10
N LEU A 224 10.12 5.21 3.30
CA LEU A 224 11.47 5.35 2.71
C LEU A 224 11.54 4.73 1.31
N LEU A 225 10.85 3.61 1.08
CA LEU A 225 10.76 2.98 -0.24
C LEU A 225 10.08 3.90 -1.25
N VAL A 226 8.97 4.56 -0.87
CA VAL A 226 8.32 5.59 -1.68
C VAL A 226 9.25 6.78 -1.91
N LEU A 227 10.00 7.23 -0.90
CA LEU A 227 10.93 8.36 -1.04
C LEU A 227 12.12 8.02 -1.96
N MET A 228 12.67 6.81 -1.86
CA MET A 228 13.75 6.32 -2.72
C MET A 228 13.27 6.10 -4.15
N LEU A 229 12.06 5.55 -4.35
CA LEU A 229 11.43 5.50 -5.67
C LEU A 229 11.26 6.92 -6.23
N MET A 230 10.78 7.88 -5.44
CA MET A 230 10.64 9.26 -5.90
C MET A 230 11.98 9.90 -6.26
N LEU A 231 13.06 9.60 -5.54
CA LEU A 231 14.41 10.08 -5.84
C LEU A 231 14.97 9.43 -7.11
N LEU A 232 14.80 8.12 -7.27
CA LEU A 232 15.18 7.35 -8.46
C LEU A 232 14.40 7.83 -9.70
N VAL A 233 13.10 8.08 -9.55
CA VAL A 233 12.26 8.71 -10.55
C VAL A 233 12.78 10.12 -10.86
N LYS A 234 13.12 10.94 -9.87
CA LYS A 234 13.70 12.28 -10.11
C LYS A 234 15.01 12.24 -10.91
N THR A 235 15.88 11.27 -10.63
CA THR A 235 17.14 11.08 -11.38
C THR A 235 16.92 10.48 -12.77
N ALA A 236 15.95 9.58 -12.95
CA ALA A 236 15.57 9.06 -14.26
C ALA A 236 14.85 10.13 -15.11
N PHE A 237 14.10 11.05 -14.49
CA PHE A 237 13.47 12.19 -15.16
C PHE A 237 14.50 13.21 -15.70
N LEU A 238 15.70 13.26 -15.12
CA LEU A 238 16.80 14.08 -15.64
C LEU A 238 17.52 13.42 -16.82
N SER A 239 17.46 12.09 -16.99
CA SER A 239 18.08 11.38 -18.12
C SER A 239 17.11 11.05 -19.26
N VAL A 240 15.80 11.00 -19.02
CA VAL A 240 14.77 10.55 -19.98
C VAL A 240 13.98 11.73 -20.62
N PHE A 241 14.49 12.96 -20.56
CA PHE A 241 13.85 14.10 -21.27
C PHE A 241 14.01 14.05 -22.81
N MET A 242 14.63 12.99 -23.34
CA MET A 242 14.44 12.53 -24.71
C MET A 242 13.73 11.16 -24.68
N GLU A 243 12.51 11.14 -25.21
CA GLU A 243 11.68 9.96 -25.54
C GLU A 243 10.68 9.40 -24.50
N LEU A 244 9.42 9.74 -24.80
CA LEU A 244 8.15 9.06 -24.59
C LEU A 244 7.58 8.72 -23.19
N ASN A 245 6.32 9.16 -23.05
CA ASN A 245 5.37 8.97 -21.96
C ASN A 245 4.98 7.50 -21.71
N LEU A 246 5.21 6.97 -20.50
CA LEU A 246 4.24 6.11 -19.80
C LEU A 246 4.61 5.96 -18.31
N ALA A 247 3.60 5.78 -17.46
CA ALA A 247 3.65 5.52 -16.00
C ALA A 247 3.78 6.76 -15.09
N HIS A 248 2.62 7.33 -14.72
CA HIS A 248 2.49 8.17 -13.53
C HIS A 248 1.30 7.70 -12.68
N LYS A 249 1.50 6.60 -11.94
CA LYS A 249 0.68 6.23 -10.78
C LYS A 249 1.58 6.21 -9.54
N LEU A 250 1.58 7.27 -8.73
CA LEU A 250 1.72 7.30 -7.25
C LEU A 250 2.02 8.72 -6.72
N GLN A 251 1.36 9.06 -5.62
CA GLN A 251 0.98 10.42 -5.24
C GLN A 251 2.16 11.26 -4.76
N THR A 252 2.10 12.57 -5.04
CA THR A 252 2.93 13.63 -4.44
C THR A 252 2.83 13.62 -2.92
N LYS A 253 3.90 13.16 -2.25
CA LYS A 253 4.06 13.21 -0.79
C LYS A 253 4.59 14.59 -0.40
N ASN A 254 3.71 15.50 -0.02
CA ASN A 254 4.11 16.75 0.62
C ASN A 254 4.38 16.43 2.11
N ARG A 255 5.64 16.53 2.54
CA ARG A 255 6.13 16.11 3.87
C ARG A 255 5.45 16.80 5.08
N ASN A 256 4.56 17.77 4.86
CA ASN A 256 3.85 18.49 5.92
C ASN A 256 2.41 18.00 6.20
N MET A 257 1.91 16.97 5.51
CA MET A 257 0.56 16.40 5.77
C MET A 257 0.56 15.23 6.77
N LYS A 258 1.71 14.86 7.34
CA LYS A 258 1.81 13.69 8.25
C LYS A 258 1.20 13.94 9.64
N THR A 259 0.89 15.18 10.02
CA THR A 259 0.40 15.55 11.37
C THR A 259 -0.95 16.27 11.42
N ARG A 260 -1.56 16.55 10.28
CA ARG A 260 -2.95 17.04 10.17
C ARG A 260 -3.54 16.44 8.92
N GLY A 261 -4.69 15.77 9.01
CA GLY A 261 -5.33 15.02 7.93
C GLY A 261 -5.86 15.87 6.76
N GLU A 262 -5.07 16.82 6.26
CA GLU A 262 -5.39 17.64 5.11
C GLU A 262 -5.01 16.91 3.83
N SER A 263 -5.90 16.90 2.83
CA SER A 263 -5.72 16.38 1.47
C SER A 263 -6.09 17.49 0.48
N ILE A 264 -5.20 17.78 -0.48
CA ILE A 264 -5.43 18.83 -1.48
C ILE A 264 -5.52 18.19 -2.86
N VAL A 265 -6.66 18.34 -3.53
CA VAL A 265 -6.92 17.86 -4.89
C VAL A 265 -7.33 19.05 -5.75
N THR A 266 -6.88 19.11 -7.00
CA THR A 266 -7.18 20.27 -7.85
C THR A 266 -7.78 19.83 -9.18
N CYS A 267 -8.81 20.54 -9.68
CA CYS A 267 -9.58 20.15 -10.87
C CYS A 267 -8.72 19.92 -12.12
N LEU A 268 -7.56 20.58 -12.18
CA LEU A 268 -6.63 20.43 -13.29
C LEU A 268 -5.73 19.20 -13.16
N TRP A 269 -5.96 18.27 -12.22
CA TRP A 269 -5.14 17.06 -12.04
C TRP A 269 -5.80 15.78 -12.55
N ARG A 270 -5.76 15.54 -13.86
CA ARG A 270 -6.07 14.18 -14.36
C ARG A 270 -5.00 13.19 -13.91
N TRP A 271 -5.43 12.09 -13.27
CA TRP A 271 -4.68 10.84 -13.17
C TRP A 271 -5.15 9.95 -14.32
N GLY A 272 -4.26 9.71 -15.28
CA GLY A 272 -4.57 8.94 -16.48
C GLY A 272 -4.49 7.44 -16.23
N THR A 273 -5.42 6.74 -16.89
CA THR A 273 -5.60 5.29 -17.02
C THR A 273 -4.31 4.52 -17.28
#